data_AF-A0A960FTQ4-F1
#
_entry.id   AF-A0A960FTQ4-F1
#
_cell.length_a   1.000
_cell.length_b   1.000
_cell.length_c   1.000
_cell.angle_alpha   90.00
_cell.angle_beta   90.00
_cell.angle_gamma   90.00
#
_symmetry.space_group_name_H-M   'P 1'
#
loop_
_entity.id
_entity.type
_entity.pdbx_description
1 polymer ?
#
loop_
_entity_poly.entity_id
_entity_poly.type
_entity_poly.pdbx_seq_one_letter_code
_entity_poly.pdbx_strand_id
1 'polypeptide(L)'
;MSELFDEAAQPAGPPPRGGSRRSRALIITAVVIVLGFLGLSTFAGLYTDRLWYQAGGYGGVFSTLFWTKAVLFLVFGLLMATVVGLNIYLAYRFRPFFRPSSTEQNGLDRYRDAVTPIRTWLLVGISVVLGAFAGSSAIGEWRNYLLWRNGVPFDQKDVWFHKDIGFYVFDLPWLHYLVDFAMAALVIAIIAAAVTHYLYGGIRLQTPRDRFSGAAQAQLSVLLG
;
A
#
# COMPACT_ATOMS: atom_id res chain seq x y z
N MET A 1 4.11 67.01 5.45
CA MET A 1 2.95 66.14 5.18
C MET A 1 2.96 65.85 3.68
N SER A 2 3.78 64.90 3.21
CA SER A 2 3.86 64.57 1.77
C SER A 2 4.66 63.31 1.41
N GLU A 3 5.35 62.62 2.34
CA GLU A 3 6.10 61.38 2.01
C GLU A 3 5.25 60.09 2.19
N LEU A 4 3.92 60.23 2.27
CA LEU A 4 2.96 59.14 2.56
C LEU A 4 2.40 58.45 1.32
N PHE A 5 2.99 58.66 0.13
CA PHE A 5 2.41 58.21 -1.15
C PHE A 5 3.34 57.47 -2.12
N ASP A 6 4.60 57.19 -1.75
CA ASP A 6 5.52 56.41 -2.61
C ASP A 6 5.51 54.91 -2.29
N GLU A 7 4.33 54.33 -2.12
CA GLU A 7 4.18 52.87 -2.19
C GLU A 7 3.87 52.50 -3.66
N ALA A 8 4.92 52.53 -4.47
CA ALA A 8 4.88 52.05 -5.84
C ALA A 8 4.31 50.62 -5.84
N ALA A 9 3.15 50.46 -6.46
CA ALA A 9 2.47 49.19 -6.62
C ALA A 9 3.46 48.12 -7.11
N GLN A 10 3.76 47.13 -6.26
CA GLN A 10 4.53 45.96 -6.69
C GLN A 10 3.80 45.33 -7.87
N PRO A 11 4.46 45.15 -9.03
CA PRO A 11 3.82 44.51 -10.16
C PRO A 11 3.39 43.10 -9.72
N ALA A 12 2.10 42.82 -9.86
CA ALA A 12 1.55 41.49 -9.64
C ALA A 12 2.40 40.47 -10.40
N GLY A 13 3.01 39.53 -9.67
CA GLY A 13 3.82 38.47 -10.28
C GLY A 13 3.02 37.77 -11.38
N PRO A 14 3.67 37.35 -12.49
CA PRO A 14 2.97 36.79 -13.63
C PRO A 14 2.10 35.60 -13.18
N PRO A 15 0.87 35.47 -13.71
CA PRO A 15 -0.02 34.37 -13.34
C PRO A 15 0.67 33.02 -13.62
N PRO A 16 0.46 31.99 -12.78
CA PRO A 16 1.02 30.67 -13.02
C PRO A 16 0.58 30.18 -14.40
N ARG A 17 1.55 29.93 -15.28
CA ARG A 17 1.31 29.45 -16.64
C ARG A 17 0.63 28.09 -16.56
N GLY A 18 -0.69 28.05 -16.78
CA GLY A 18 -1.44 26.81 -16.91
C GLY A 18 -0.81 25.97 -18.03
N GLY A 19 -0.31 24.78 -17.69
CA GLY A 19 0.35 23.90 -18.66
C GLY A 19 -0.50 23.75 -19.92
N SER A 20 0.09 24.07 -21.08
CA SER A 20 -0.61 24.09 -22.35
C SER A 20 -1.27 22.72 -22.60
N ARG A 21 -2.48 22.68 -23.18
CA ARG A 21 -3.17 21.43 -23.54
C ARG A 21 -2.26 20.47 -24.33
N ARG A 22 -1.31 21.01 -25.10
CA ARG A 22 -0.26 20.26 -25.82
C ARG A 22 0.69 19.51 -24.88
N SER A 23 1.13 20.11 -23.77
CA SER A 23 1.98 19.43 -22.78
C SER A 23 1.25 18.27 -22.10
N ARG A 24 -0.04 18.44 -21.74
CA ARG A 24 -0.85 17.34 -21.20
C ARG A 24 -1.06 16.21 -22.22
N ALA A 25 -1.33 16.55 -23.48
CA ALA A 25 -1.47 15.56 -24.55
C ALA A 25 -0.17 14.76 -24.77
N LEU A 26 0.98 15.42 -24.78
CA LEU A 26 2.29 14.76 -24.90
C LEU A 26 2.57 13.81 -23.73
N ILE A 27 2.25 14.20 -22.49
CA ILE A 27 2.40 13.33 -21.32
C ILE A 27 1.51 12.09 -21.44
N ILE A 28 0.24 12.27 -21.83
CA ILE A 28 -0.69 11.15 -22.00
C ILE A 28 -0.18 10.19 -23.08
N THR A 29 0.22 10.72 -24.25
CA THR A 29 0.78 9.90 -25.33
C THR A 29 2.03 9.15 -24.87
N ALA A 30 2.95 9.80 -24.15
CA ALA A 30 4.14 9.15 -23.61
C ALA A 30 3.78 8.03 -22.63
N VAL A 31 2.82 8.24 -21.73
CA VAL A 31 2.33 7.22 -20.79
C VAL A 31 1.72 6.03 -21.55
N VAL A 32 0.87 6.28 -22.55
CA VAL A 32 0.26 5.20 -23.35
C VAL A 32 1.32 4.41 -24.10
N ILE A 33 2.33 5.06 -24.68
CA ILE A 33 3.43 4.37 -25.38
C ILE A 33 4.24 3.51 -24.40
N VAL A 34 4.60 4.05 -23.23
CA VAL A 34 5.35 3.31 -22.22
C VAL A 34 4.55 2.10 -21.72
N LEU A 35 3.27 2.29 -21.37
CA LEU A 35 2.41 1.19 -20.93
C LEU A 35 2.19 0.15 -22.03
N GLY A 36 2.01 0.59 -23.28
CA GLY A 36 1.87 -0.30 -24.43
C GLY A 36 3.14 -1.12 -24.69
N PHE A 37 4.30 -0.48 -24.65
CA PHE A 37 5.60 -1.16 -24.79
C PHE A 37 5.83 -2.18 -23.67
N LEU A 38 5.60 -1.79 -22.41
CA LEU A 38 5.73 -2.69 -21.26
C LEU A 38 4.75 -3.87 -21.37
N GLY A 39 3.49 -3.60 -21.70
CA GLY A 39 2.47 -4.63 -21.87
C GLY A 39 2.81 -5.62 -22.99
N LEU A 40 3.25 -5.12 -24.15
CA LEU A 40 3.67 -5.96 -25.27
C LEU A 40 4.91 -6.80 -24.91
N SER A 41 5.90 -6.19 -24.26
CA SER A 41 7.13 -6.88 -23.82
C SER A 41 6.82 -8.00 -22.82
N THR A 42 5.99 -7.72 -21.82
CA THR A 42 5.54 -8.73 -20.86
C THR A 42 4.75 -9.85 -21.54
N PHE A 43 3.83 -9.52 -22.44
CA PHE A 43 3.05 -10.52 -23.17
C PHE A 43 3.95 -11.40 -24.06
N ALA A 44 4.86 -10.78 -24.81
CA ALA A 44 5.80 -11.49 -25.67
C ALA A 44 6.70 -12.44 -24.86
N GLY A 45 7.21 -11.99 -23.70
CA GLY A 45 7.96 -12.82 -22.77
C GLY A 45 7.15 -14.02 -22.27
N LEU A 46 5.97 -13.77 -21.70
CA LEU A 46 5.10 -14.83 -21.16
C LEU A 46 4.67 -15.84 -22.23
N TYR A 47 4.38 -15.37 -23.45
CA TYR A 47 4.00 -16.23 -24.55
C TYR A 47 5.17 -17.09 -25.04
N THR A 48 6.36 -16.48 -25.15
CA THR A 48 7.58 -17.19 -25.53
C THR A 48 7.93 -18.26 -24.49
N ASP A 49 7.89 -17.92 -23.21
CA ASP A 49 8.10 -18.87 -22.12
C ASP A 49 7.12 -20.03 -22.20
N ARG A 50 5.82 -19.74 -22.38
CA ARG A 50 4.79 -20.76 -22.53
C ARG A 50 5.10 -21.73 -23.67
N LEU A 51 5.47 -21.21 -24.84
CA LEU A 51 5.83 -22.04 -26.00
C LEU A 51 7.08 -22.88 -25.71
N TRP A 52 8.08 -22.32 -25.04
CA TRP A 52 9.29 -23.04 -24.65
C TRP A 52 8.98 -24.21 -23.70
N TYR A 53 8.16 -23.99 -22.67
CA TYR A 53 7.70 -25.05 -21.76
C TYR A 53 6.90 -26.12 -22.49
N GLN A 54 6.03 -25.74 -23.43
CA GLN A 54 5.26 -26.68 -24.23
C GLN A 54 6.14 -27.52 -25.16
N ALA A 55 7.13 -26.91 -25.81
CA ALA A 55 8.07 -27.60 -26.69
C ALA A 55 8.89 -28.66 -25.94
N GLY A 56 9.23 -28.41 -24.67
CA GLY A 56 9.90 -29.38 -23.80
C GLY A 56 8.98 -30.44 -23.18
N GLY A 57 7.66 -30.41 -23.44
CA GLY A 57 6.68 -31.31 -22.80
C GLY A 57 6.29 -30.91 -21.37
N TYR A 58 6.79 -29.77 -20.86
CA TYR A 58 6.55 -29.26 -19.51
C TYR A 58 5.46 -28.18 -19.43
N GLY A 59 4.51 -28.15 -20.38
CA GLY A 59 3.45 -27.13 -20.42
C GLY A 59 2.57 -27.07 -19.15
N GLY A 60 2.45 -28.19 -18.43
CA GLY A 60 1.81 -28.24 -17.12
C GLY A 60 2.53 -27.42 -16.06
N VAL A 61 3.88 -27.45 -16.04
CA VAL A 61 4.71 -26.70 -15.08
C VAL A 61 4.51 -25.20 -15.24
N PHE A 62 4.49 -24.71 -16.48
CA PHE A 62 4.19 -23.31 -16.77
C PHE A 62 2.83 -22.89 -16.21
N SER A 63 1.80 -23.71 -16.45
CA SER A 63 0.44 -23.42 -15.99
C SER A 63 0.34 -23.38 -14.47
N THR A 64 0.97 -24.34 -13.78
CA THR A 64 1.04 -24.36 -12.32
C THR A 64 1.77 -23.14 -11.77
N LEU A 65 2.93 -22.78 -12.35
CA LEU A 65 3.72 -21.65 -11.90
C LEU A 65 3.01 -20.31 -12.14
N PHE A 66 2.37 -20.15 -13.30
CA PHE A 66 1.59 -18.96 -13.63
C PHE A 66 0.43 -18.76 -12.66
N TRP A 67 -0.41 -19.79 -12.48
CA TRP A 67 -1.57 -19.70 -11.59
C TRP A 67 -1.18 -19.56 -10.13
N THR A 68 -0.12 -20.22 -9.69
CA THR A 68 0.40 -20.05 -8.32
C THR A 68 0.78 -18.59 -8.07
N LYS A 69 1.56 -17.97 -8.96
CA LYS A 69 1.95 -16.56 -8.83
C LYS A 69 0.73 -15.63 -8.88
N ALA A 70 -0.21 -15.90 -9.78
CA ALA A 70 -1.44 -15.11 -9.89
C ALA A 70 -2.29 -15.18 -8.62
N VAL A 71 -2.47 -16.38 -8.06
CA VAL A 71 -3.21 -16.59 -6.81
C VAL A 71 -2.50 -15.91 -5.63
N LEU A 72 -1.18 -16.06 -5.51
CA LEU A 72 -0.41 -15.39 -4.45
C LEU A 72 -0.54 -13.87 -4.53
N PHE A 73 -0.43 -13.30 -5.74
CA PHE A 73 -0.63 -11.87 -5.96
C PHE A 73 -2.01 -11.41 -5.49
N LEU A 74 -3.07 -12.11 -5.93
CA LEU A 74 -4.44 -11.74 -5.62
C LEU A 74 -4.74 -11.90 -4.14
N VAL A 75 -4.35 -13.02 -3.52
CA VAL A 75 -4.64 -13.29 -2.11
C VAL A 75 -3.95 -12.27 -1.21
N PHE A 76 -2.63 -12.13 -1.30
CA PHE A 76 -1.89 -11.24 -0.41
C PHE A 76 -2.12 -9.77 -0.73
N GLY A 77 -2.30 -9.43 -2.00
CA GLY A 77 -2.64 -8.07 -2.42
C GLY A 77 -4.02 -7.65 -1.94
N LEU A 78 -5.03 -8.51 -2.07
CA LEU A 78 -6.38 -8.23 -1.56
C LEU A 78 -6.41 -8.19 -0.03
N LEU A 79 -5.68 -9.09 0.65
CA LEU A 79 -5.57 -9.07 2.10
C LEU A 79 -4.99 -7.73 2.59
N MET A 80 -3.86 -7.29 2.03
CA MET A 80 -3.24 -6.02 2.41
C MET A 80 -4.15 -4.83 2.09
N ALA A 81 -4.73 -4.79 0.88
CA ALA A 81 -5.64 -3.72 0.49
C ALA A 81 -6.87 -3.64 1.42
N THR A 82 -7.40 -4.80 1.83
CA THR A 82 -8.53 -4.91 2.74
C THR A 82 -8.16 -4.45 4.14
N VAL A 83 -7.05 -4.97 4.70
CA VAL A 83 -6.57 -4.58 6.04
C VAL A 83 -6.37 -3.07 6.12
N VAL A 84 -5.64 -2.49 5.17
CA VAL A 84 -5.36 -1.05 5.17
C VAL A 84 -6.62 -0.23 4.88
N GLY A 85 -7.41 -0.64 3.89
CA GLY A 85 -8.63 0.06 3.50
C GLY A 85 -9.67 0.09 4.60
N LEU A 86 -9.92 -1.04 5.26
CA LEU A 86 -10.81 -1.13 6.42
C LEU A 86 -10.25 -0.32 7.59
N ASN A 87 -8.95 -0.38 7.85
CA ASN A 87 -8.35 0.36 8.95
C ASN A 87 -8.46 1.89 8.78
N ILE A 88 -8.21 2.41 7.58
CA ILE A 88 -8.42 3.83 7.26
C ILE A 88 -9.90 4.20 7.34
N TYR A 89 -10.78 3.34 6.81
CA TYR A 89 -12.23 3.53 6.86
C TYR A 89 -12.75 3.63 8.30
N LEU A 90 -12.34 2.72 9.18
CA LEU A 90 -12.71 2.72 10.59
C LEU A 90 -12.17 3.95 11.31
N ALA A 91 -10.89 4.31 11.09
CA ALA A 91 -10.29 5.50 11.69
C ALA A 91 -11.06 6.79 11.31
N TYR A 92 -11.51 6.87 10.05
CA TYR A 92 -12.36 7.98 9.62
C TYR A 92 -13.76 7.94 10.23
N ARG A 93 -14.39 6.76 10.29
CA ARG A 93 -15.75 6.58 10.81
C ARG A 93 -15.89 6.98 12.27
N PHE A 94 -14.85 6.73 13.07
CA PHE A 94 -14.80 7.03 14.51
C PHE A 94 -14.19 8.40 14.85
N ARG A 95 -14.14 9.33 13.89
CA ARG A 95 -13.66 10.69 14.10
C ARG A 95 -14.53 11.44 15.14
N PRO A 96 -13.94 12.12 16.14
CA PRO A 96 -14.70 12.93 17.10
C PRO A 96 -15.45 14.09 16.44
N PHE A 97 -16.72 14.25 16.82
CA PHE A 97 -17.67 15.24 16.27
C PHE A 97 -17.38 16.68 16.74
N PHE A 98 -16.76 16.86 17.92
CA PHE A 98 -16.49 18.18 18.52
C PHE A 98 -15.00 18.56 18.41
N ARG A 99 -14.71 19.76 17.88
CA ARG A 99 -13.33 20.28 17.71
C ARG A 99 -13.23 21.72 18.22
N PRO A 100 -12.49 21.98 19.31
CA PRO A 100 -12.05 23.34 19.64
C PRO A 100 -11.03 23.81 18.60
N SER A 101 -11.14 25.07 18.17
CA SER A 101 -10.23 25.70 17.21
C SER A 101 -8.84 25.93 17.81
N SER A 102 -7.79 25.35 17.21
CA SER A 102 -6.38 25.60 17.54
C SER A 102 -5.61 26.05 16.29
N THR A 103 -4.46 26.71 16.47
CA THR A 103 -3.64 27.26 15.37
C THR A 103 -3.13 26.20 14.39
N GLU A 104 -2.76 25.00 14.86
CA GLU A 104 -2.45 23.84 13.98
C GLU A 104 -3.68 23.37 13.19
N GLN A 105 -4.87 23.46 13.79
CA GLN A 105 -6.12 23.05 13.15
C GLN A 105 -6.39 23.87 11.87
N ASN A 106 -6.12 25.18 11.93
CA ASN A 106 -6.30 26.10 10.80
C ASN A 106 -5.37 25.77 9.60
N GLY A 107 -4.16 25.28 9.85
CA GLY A 107 -3.25 24.81 8.80
C GLY A 107 -3.69 23.48 8.18
N LEU A 108 -4.22 22.58 9.01
CA LEU A 108 -4.77 21.30 8.57
C LEU A 108 -6.10 21.44 7.81
N ASP A 109 -6.86 22.51 8.05
CA ASP A 109 -8.14 22.74 7.38
C ASP A 109 -7.95 22.96 5.86
N ARG A 110 -6.90 23.66 5.43
CA ARG A 110 -6.56 23.80 4.00
C ARG A 110 -6.22 22.45 3.34
N TYR A 111 -5.52 21.56 4.05
CA TYR A 111 -5.23 20.20 3.56
C TYR A 111 -6.50 19.34 3.52
N ARG A 112 -7.39 19.48 4.52
CA ARG A 112 -8.67 18.77 4.55
C ARG A 112 -9.59 19.21 3.42
N ASP A 113 -9.65 20.50 3.10
CA ASP A 113 -10.48 21.00 2.00
C ASP A 113 -10.03 20.46 0.64
N ALA A 114 -8.73 20.25 0.46
CA ALA A 114 -8.19 19.60 -0.74
C ALA A 114 -8.43 18.08 -0.76
N VAL A 115 -8.34 17.40 0.40
CA VAL A 115 -8.44 15.92 0.49
C VAL A 115 -9.89 15.44 0.56
N THR A 116 -10.79 16.18 1.20
CA THR A 116 -12.19 15.80 1.38
C THR A 116 -12.94 15.43 0.10
N PRO A 117 -12.79 16.13 -1.05
CA PRO A 117 -13.48 15.75 -2.29
C PRO A 117 -12.92 14.46 -2.91
N ILE A 118 -11.64 14.18 -2.71
CA ILE A 118 -10.93 13.04 -3.34
C ILE A 118 -10.76 11.87 -2.35
N ARG A 119 -11.21 12.01 -1.10
CA ARG A 119 -10.89 11.08 0.00
C ARG A 119 -11.15 9.60 -0.31
N THR A 120 -12.26 9.30 -0.99
CA THR A 120 -12.61 7.92 -1.34
C THR A 120 -11.66 7.37 -2.38
N TRP A 121 -11.32 8.17 -3.40
CA TRP A 121 -10.34 7.82 -4.43
C TRP A 121 -8.92 7.74 -3.87
N LEU A 122 -8.57 8.59 -2.91
CA LEU A 122 -7.29 8.54 -2.21
C LEU A 122 -7.17 7.28 -1.36
N LEU A 123 -8.22 6.92 -0.61
CA LEU A 123 -8.26 5.68 0.17
C LEU A 123 -8.13 4.47 -0.75
N VAL A 124 -8.97 4.37 -1.78
CA VAL A 124 -8.90 3.27 -2.76
C VAL A 124 -7.53 3.23 -3.43
N GLY A 125 -6.99 4.38 -3.83
CA GLY A 125 -5.66 4.49 -4.44
C GLY A 125 -4.56 3.96 -3.54
N ILE A 126 -4.52 4.40 -2.27
CA ILE A 126 -3.52 3.95 -1.29
C ILE A 126 -3.66 2.44 -1.02
N SER A 127 -4.88 1.95 -0.80
CA SER A 127 -5.16 0.53 -0.57
C SER A 127 -4.74 -0.34 -1.76
N VAL A 128 -5.05 0.08 -2.98
CA VAL A 128 -4.69 -0.64 -4.21
C VAL A 128 -3.17 -0.63 -4.41
N VAL A 129 -2.50 0.50 -4.20
CA VAL A 129 -1.05 0.61 -4.35
C VAL A 129 -0.34 -0.29 -3.34
N LEU A 130 -0.71 -0.23 -2.06
CA LEU A 130 -0.13 -1.09 -1.02
C LEU A 130 -0.46 -2.56 -1.25
N GLY A 131 -1.67 -2.86 -1.70
CA GLY A 131 -2.07 -4.19 -2.15
C GLY A 131 -1.22 -4.71 -3.31
N ALA A 132 -0.95 -3.87 -4.31
CA ALA A 132 -0.11 -4.23 -5.45
C ALA A 132 1.34 -4.53 -5.03
N PHE A 133 1.90 -3.77 -4.07
CA PHE A 133 3.22 -4.04 -3.50
C PHE A 133 3.25 -5.37 -2.72
N ALA A 134 2.26 -5.60 -1.86
CA ALA A 134 2.09 -6.84 -1.12
C ALA A 134 1.95 -8.06 -2.05
N GLY A 135 1.06 -7.99 -3.04
CA GLY A 135 0.88 -9.05 -4.02
C GLY A 135 2.15 -9.31 -4.83
N SER A 136 2.88 -8.25 -5.22
CA SER A 136 4.15 -8.39 -5.94
C SER A 136 5.23 -9.07 -5.09
N SER A 137 5.30 -8.76 -3.80
CA SER A 137 6.15 -9.49 -2.85
C SER A 137 5.77 -10.97 -2.78
N ALA A 138 4.46 -11.29 -2.71
CA ALA A 138 3.97 -12.67 -2.67
C ALA A 138 4.28 -13.48 -3.93
N ILE A 139 4.31 -12.84 -5.11
CA ILE A 139 4.74 -13.50 -6.35
C ILE A 139 6.16 -14.06 -6.21
N GLY A 140 7.06 -13.36 -5.49
CA GLY A 140 8.44 -13.79 -5.26
C GLY A 140 8.55 -15.09 -4.46
N GLU A 141 7.55 -15.37 -3.61
CA GLU A 141 7.50 -16.50 -2.69
C GLU A 141 6.88 -17.77 -3.28
N TRP A 142 6.63 -17.78 -4.59
CA TRP A 142 6.04 -18.92 -5.29
C TRP A 142 6.75 -20.25 -5.00
N ARG A 143 8.08 -20.22 -4.84
CA ARG A 143 8.87 -21.43 -4.57
C ARG A 143 8.65 -21.93 -3.15
N ASN A 144 8.69 -21.04 -2.16
CA ASN A 144 8.42 -21.39 -0.77
C ASN A 144 6.99 -21.90 -0.59
N TYR A 145 6.02 -21.28 -1.26
CA TYR A 145 4.63 -21.76 -1.28
C TYR A 145 4.50 -23.16 -1.89
N LEU A 146 5.11 -23.42 -3.06
CA LEU A 146 5.03 -24.73 -3.70
C LEU A 146 5.75 -25.82 -2.91
N LEU A 147 6.88 -25.49 -2.27
CA LEU A 147 7.60 -26.39 -1.38
C LEU A 147 6.76 -26.73 -0.15
N TRP A 148 6.15 -25.75 0.51
CA TRP A 148 5.21 -25.97 1.60
C TRP A 148 4.03 -26.84 1.17
N ARG A 149 3.45 -26.58 -0.01
CA ARG A 149 2.26 -27.27 -0.48
C ARG A 149 2.52 -28.72 -0.91
N ASN A 150 3.71 -29.01 -1.43
CA ASN A 150 4.08 -30.31 -2.00
C ASN A 150 5.27 -30.96 -1.27
N GLY A 151 5.56 -30.53 -0.04
CA GLY A 151 6.67 -31.04 0.76
C GLY A 151 6.48 -32.52 1.11
N VAL A 152 7.59 -33.22 1.26
CA VAL A 152 7.63 -34.64 1.65
C VAL A 152 8.43 -34.80 2.95
N PRO A 153 8.12 -35.79 3.80
CA PRO A 153 8.92 -36.05 4.99
C PRO A 153 10.32 -36.53 4.59
N PHE A 154 11.31 -36.15 5.40
CA PHE A 154 12.68 -36.69 5.30
C PHE A 154 12.85 -37.97 6.12
N ASP A 155 11.83 -38.34 6.90
CA ASP A 155 11.82 -39.47 7.85
C ASP A 155 12.96 -39.40 8.88
N GLN A 156 13.42 -38.17 9.15
CA GLN A 156 14.50 -37.87 10.08
C GLN A 156 14.10 -36.68 10.91
N LYS A 157 14.07 -36.87 12.24
CA LYS A 157 13.70 -35.84 13.19
C LYS A 157 14.92 -35.18 13.79
N ASP A 158 14.82 -33.88 14.03
CA ASP A 158 15.84 -33.14 14.76
C ASP A 158 15.88 -33.55 16.24
N VAL A 159 17.04 -33.37 16.88
CA VAL A 159 17.30 -33.83 18.25
C VAL A 159 16.59 -32.98 19.31
N TRP A 160 16.31 -31.70 19.03
CA TRP A 160 15.88 -30.74 20.05
C TRP A 160 14.37 -30.57 20.05
N PHE A 161 13.77 -30.36 18.89
CA PHE A 161 12.35 -30.05 18.71
C PHE A 161 11.53 -31.26 18.24
N HIS A 162 12.19 -32.37 17.90
CA HIS A 162 11.57 -33.61 17.44
C HIS A 162 10.64 -33.40 16.22
N LYS A 163 10.97 -32.41 15.38
CA LYS A 163 10.34 -32.09 14.11
C LYS A 163 11.10 -32.76 12.97
N ASP A 164 10.39 -33.18 11.94
CA ASP A 164 11.03 -33.71 10.73
C ASP A 164 11.88 -32.62 10.08
N ILE A 165 13.04 -32.96 9.52
CA ILE A 165 13.90 -32.01 8.82
C ILE A 165 13.14 -31.30 7.69
N GLY A 166 12.17 -31.97 7.05
CA GLY A 166 11.29 -31.39 6.04
C GLY A 166 10.50 -30.17 6.52
N PHE A 167 10.19 -30.08 7.81
CA PHE A 167 9.57 -28.89 8.39
C PHE A 167 10.44 -27.65 8.18
N TYR A 168 11.75 -27.75 8.42
CA TYR A 168 12.67 -26.62 8.31
C TYR A 168 12.95 -26.21 6.86
N VAL A 169 12.88 -27.17 5.93
CA VAL A 169 13.17 -26.95 4.51
C VAL A 169 11.94 -26.48 3.73
N PHE A 170 10.76 -27.02 4.04
CA PHE A 170 9.53 -26.79 3.26
C PHE A 170 8.53 -25.89 3.97
N ASP A 171 8.26 -26.13 5.26
CA ASP A 171 7.19 -25.42 5.97
C ASP A 171 7.66 -24.09 6.55
N LEU A 172 8.81 -24.09 7.21
CA LEU A 172 9.31 -22.97 7.99
C LEU A 172 9.54 -21.70 7.15
N PRO A 173 10.12 -21.75 5.93
CA PRO A 173 10.27 -20.56 5.10
C PRO A 173 8.93 -19.91 4.74
N TRP A 174 7.91 -20.72 4.45
CA TRP A 174 6.56 -20.23 4.15
C TRP A 174 5.89 -19.60 5.39
N LEU A 175 6.04 -20.25 6.56
CA LEU A 175 5.53 -19.71 7.82
C LEU A 175 6.20 -18.38 8.19
N HIS A 176 7.51 -18.25 7.98
CA HIS A 176 8.20 -16.97 8.17
C HIS A 176 7.63 -15.88 7.28
N TYR A 177 7.42 -16.16 5.99
CA TYR A 177 6.79 -15.19 5.09
C TYR A 177 5.40 -14.74 5.58
N LEU A 178 4.57 -15.67 6.06
CA LEU A 178 3.25 -15.32 6.62
C LEU A 178 3.36 -14.40 7.84
N VAL A 179 4.31 -14.68 8.74
CA VAL A 179 4.56 -13.85 9.92
C VAL A 179 5.09 -12.47 9.52
N ASP A 180 6.06 -12.42 8.61
CA ASP A 180 6.64 -11.16 8.12
C ASP A 180 5.58 -10.32 7.40
N PHE A 181 4.72 -10.95 6.60
CA PHE A 181 3.59 -10.29 5.96
C PHE A 181 2.60 -9.73 6.98
N ALA A 182 2.23 -10.51 8.00
CA ALA A 182 1.33 -10.06 9.06
C ALA A 182 1.91 -8.89 9.85
N MET A 183 3.20 -8.94 10.18
CA MET A 183 3.93 -7.84 10.81
C MET A 183 3.95 -6.59 9.93
N ALA A 184 4.27 -6.74 8.64
CA ALA A 184 4.23 -5.61 7.70
C ALA A 184 2.83 -5.00 7.60
N ALA A 185 1.79 -5.83 7.49
CA ALA A 185 0.40 -5.37 7.45
C ALA A 185 0.01 -4.63 8.74
N LEU A 186 0.43 -5.13 9.90
CA LEU A 186 0.20 -4.49 11.20
C LEU A 186 0.88 -3.11 11.26
N VAL A 187 2.15 -3.03 10.92
CA VAL A 187 2.93 -1.78 10.94
C VAL A 187 2.31 -0.75 9.98
N ILE A 188 1.97 -1.17 8.76
CA ILE A 188 1.31 -0.30 7.78
C ILE A 188 -0.07 0.15 8.30
N ALA A 189 -0.84 -0.74 8.94
CA ALA A 189 -2.12 -0.38 9.54
C ALA A 189 -1.94 0.64 10.69
N ILE A 190 -0.97 0.45 11.58
CA ILE A 190 -0.68 1.41 12.66
C ILE A 190 -0.35 2.79 12.08
N ILE A 191 0.55 2.84 11.09
CA ILE A 191 0.93 4.09 10.42
C ILE A 191 -0.29 4.73 9.75
N ALA A 192 -1.07 3.97 8.99
CA ALA A 192 -2.25 4.46 8.30
C ALA A 192 -3.31 4.99 9.29
N ALA A 193 -3.52 4.31 10.41
CA ALA A 193 -4.43 4.74 11.48
C ALA A 193 -3.93 6.03 12.15
N ALA A 194 -2.64 6.10 12.49
CA ALA A 194 -2.03 7.28 13.10
C ALA A 194 -2.13 8.51 12.18
N VAL A 195 -1.78 8.36 10.90
CA VAL A 195 -1.90 9.44 9.89
C VAL A 195 -3.35 9.88 9.74
N THR A 196 -4.29 8.93 9.68
CA THR A 196 -5.72 9.23 9.55
C THR A 196 -6.22 9.99 10.79
N HIS A 197 -5.93 9.51 11.99
CA HIS A 197 -6.33 10.19 13.22
C HIS A 197 -5.65 11.55 13.39
N TYR A 198 -4.40 11.71 12.97
CA TYR A 198 -3.72 13.01 12.97
C TYR A 198 -4.40 14.01 12.01
N LEU A 199 -4.59 13.61 10.75
CA LEU A 199 -5.26 14.43 9.73
C LEU A 199 -6.67 14.83 10.15
N TYR A 200 -7.40 13.94 10.81
CA TYR A 200 -8.79 14.18 11.20
C TYR A 200 -8.97 14.70 12.63
N GLY A 201 -7.90 14.90 13.40
CA GLY A 201 -7.91 15.55 14.72
C GLY A 201 -8.22 14.63 15.92
N GLY A 202 -8.08 13.32 15.73
CA GLY A 202 -8.08 12.29 16.78
C GLY A 202 -6.76 12.17 17.55
N ILE A 203 -5.63 12.65 16.97
CA ILE A 203 -4.34 12.83 17.66
C ILE A 203 -3.98 14.33 17.64
N ARG A 204 -3.62 14.89 18.80
CA ARG A 204 -3.28 16.30 18.99
C ARG A 204 -1.93 16.41 19.71
N LEU A 205 -0.91 16.91 19.01
CA LEU A 205 0.47 16.94 19.53
C LEU A 205 0.74 18.15 20.44
N GLN A 206 0.00 19.25 20.26
CA GLN A 206 0.27 20.53 20.96
C GLN A 206 -0.73 20.89 22.07
N THR A 207 -1.70 20.02 22.43
CA THR A 207 -2.67 20.33 23.50
C THR A 207 -2.15 19.90 24.88
N PRO A 208 -2.19 20.75 25.93
CA PRO A 208 -1.73 20.41 27.28
C PRO A 208 -2.53 19.29 27.97
N ARG A 209 -3.78 19.04 27.56
CA ARG A 209 -4.67 17.95 28.01
C ARG A 209 -5.41 17.36 26.80
N ASP A 210 -5.75 16.07 26.83
CA ASP A 210 -6.40 15.28 25.74
C ASP A 210 -5.65 15.24 24.40
N ARG A 211 -4.48 14.59 24.40
CA ARG A 211 -3.66 14.36 23.20
C ARG A 211 -4.19 13.28 22.27
N PHE A 212 -5.03 12.37 22.77
CA PHE A 212 -5.62 11.28 22.00
C PHE A 212 -7.12 11.23 22.27
N SER A 213 -7.92 11.09 21.21
CA SER A 213 -9.34 10.75 21.36
C SER A 213 -9.48 9.29 21.81
N GLY A 214 -10.55 8.95 22.54
CA GLY A 214 -10.80 7.57 22.97
C GLY A 214 -10.86 6.56 21.80
N ALA A 215 -11.33 6.99 20.62
CA ALA A 215 -11.32 6.16 19.42
C ALA A 215 -9.90 5.92 18.87
N ALA A 216 -9.05 6.95 18.86
CA ALA A 216 -7.65 6.81 18.46
C ALA A 216 -6.89 5.91 19.43
N GLN A 217 -7.13 6.07 20.73
CA GLN A 217 -6.51 5.24 21.76
C GLN A 217 -6.96 3.77 21.66
N ALA A 218 -8.26 3.51 21.49
CA ALA A 218 -8.78 2.15 21.35
C ALA A 218 -8.29 1.44 20.07
N GLN A 219 -8.24 2.16 18.95
CA GLN A 219 -7.78 1.57 17.69
C GLN A 219 -6.27 1.30 17.72
N LEU A 220 -5.46 2.24 18.25
CA LEU A 220 -4.02 2.02 18.38
C LEU A 220 -3.70 0.95 19.43
N SER A 221 -4.45 0.85 20.53
CA SER A 221 -4.24 -0.21 21.52
C SER A 221 -4.55 -1.60 20.95
N VAL A 222 -5.65 -1.75 20.20
CA VAL A 222 -5.98 -3.03 19.55
C VAL A 222 -4.93 -3.42 18.52
N LEU A 223 -4.35 -2.46 17.79
CA LEU A 223 -3.28 -2.73 16.84
C LEU A 223 -1.93 -3.01 17.50
N LEU A 224 -1.66 -2.47 18.69
CA LEU A 224 -0.40 -2.66 19.41
C LEU A 224 -0.40 -3.92 20.30
N GLY A 225 -1.59 -4.43 20.67
CA GLY A 225 -1.76 -5.55 21.59
C GLY A 225 -2.02 -5.10 23.02
#